data_AF-A0AB73HIC5-F1
#
_entry.id   AF-A0AB73HIC5-F1
#
_cell.length_a   1.000
_cell.length_b   1.000
_cell.length_c   1.000
_cell.angle_alpha   90.00
_cell.angle_beta   90.00
_cell.angle_gamma   90.00
#
_symmetry.space_group_name_H-M   'P 1'
#
loop_
_entity.id
_entity.type
_entity.pdbx_description
1 polymer ?
#
loop_
_entity_poly.entity_id
_entity_poly.type
_entity_poly.pdbx_seq_one_letter_code
_entity_poly.pdbx_strand_id
1 'polypeptide(L)'
;MKYILPFILDKIKPSMDKVFFQGTGLRHLQKNLLREYSLCIPDNDVLNKFEKIVRDIFVQQHNLLAENRKLESLKEFLLPLLMNGQVTVGE
;
A
#
# COMPACT_ATOMS: atom_id res chain seq x y z
N MET A 1 15.06 -0.86 -4.29
CA MET A 1 13.87 -1.01 -5.20
C MET A 1 12.54 -1.17 -4.49
N LYS A 2 12.42 -2.01 -3.44
CA LYS A 2 11.15 -2.27 -2.72
C LYS A 2 10.40 -0.99 -2.30
N TYR A 3 11.12 0.00 -1.76
CA TYR A 3 10.52 1.23 -1.23
C TYR A 3 10.26 2.32 -2.29
N ILE A 4 10.96 2.31 -3.42
CA ILE A 4 10.80 3.34 -4.46
C ILE A 4 9.67 3.02 -5.45
N LEU A 5 9.38 1.72 -5.64
CA LEU A 5 8.35 1.26 -6.56
C LEU A 5 6.97 1.92 -6.33
N PRO A 6 6.44 2.05 -5.10
CA PRO A 6 5.17 2.74 -4.86
C PRO A 6 5.15 4.18 -5.38
N PHE A 7 6.27 4.91 -5.26
CA PHE A 7 6.40 6.29 -5.72
C PHE A 7 6.47 6.37 -7.25
N ILE A 8 7.17 5.43 -7.89
CA ILE A 8 7.20 5.33 -9.35
C ILE A 8 5.78 5.02 -9.87
N LEU A 9 5.08 4.08 -9.25
CA LEU A 9 3.70 3.72 -9.60
C LEU A 9 2.75 4.90 -9.44
N ASP A 10 2.88 5.68 -8.37
CA ASP A 10 2.07 6.89 -8.16
C ASP A 10 2.34 7.96 -9.23
N LYS A 11 3.60 8.13 -9.64
CA LYS A 11 3.98 9.06 -10.72
C LYS A 11 3.43 8.67 -12.09
N ILE A 12 3.37 7.37 -12.40
CA ILE A 12 2.84 6.89 -13.70
C ILE A 12 1.32 6.76 -13.70
N LYS A 13 0.68 6.68 -12.52
CA LYS A 13 -0.79 6.56 -12.34
C LYS A 13 -1.61 7.52 -13.21
N PRO A 14 -1.33 8.85 -13.26
CA PRO A 14 -2.11 9.78 -14.10
C PRO A 14 -1.93 9.54 -15.61
N SER A 15 -0.80 9.00 -16.03
CA SER A 15 -0.52 8.64 -17.42
C SER A 15 -0.99 7.22 -17.76
N MET A 16 -1.31 6.42 -16.75
CA MET A 16 -1.55 4.99 -16.88
C MET A 16 -2.76 4.69 -17.77
N ASP A 17 -3.86 5.45 -17.58
CA ASP A 17 -5.09 5.31 -18.37
C ASP A 17 -4.87 5.57 -19.86
N LYS A 18 -4.00 6.51 -20.22
CA LYS A 18 -3.71 6.85 -21.62
C LYS A 18 -2.69 5.92 -22.26
N VAL A 19 -1.74 5.43 -21.46
CA VAL A 19 -0.59 4.66 -21.95
C VAL A 19 -0.87 3.17 -21.98
N PHE A 20 -1.61 2.61 -21.01
CA PHE A 20 -1.76 1.15 -20.88
C PHE A 20 -3.18 0.63 -21.11
N PHE A 21 -4.17 1.52 -21.23
CA PHE A 21 -5.58 1.17 -21.43
C PHE A 21 -6.09 1.77 -22.76
N GLN A 22 -5.50 1.34 -23.88
CA GLN A 22 -5.95 1.73 -25.22
C GLN A 22 -7.07 0.80 -25.70
N GLY A 23 -8.31 1.28 -25.74
CA GLY A 23 -9.47 0.53 -26.27
C GLY A 23 -10.83 1.04 -25.73
N THR A 24 -11.89 0.85 -26.51
CA THR A 24 -13.25 1.26 -26.14
C THR A 24 -13.88 0.27 -25.14
N GLY A 25 -14.54 0.81 -24.11
CA GLY A 25 -15.44 0.09 -23.19
C GLY A 25 -14.80 -0.70 -22.04
N LEU A 26 -13.71 -1.44 -22.27
CA LEU A 26 -13.11 -2.31 -21.24
C LEU A 26 -11.66 -1.92 -20.92
N ARG A 27 -11.43 -1.41 -19.70
CA ARG A 27 -10.10 -1.04 -19.19
C ARG A 27 -9.26 -2.28 -18.84
N HIS A 28 -8.73 -2.97 -19.84
CA HIS A 28 -7.75 -4.05 -19.66
C HIS A 28 -6.32 -3.51 -19.75
N LEU A 29 -5.50 -3.87 -18.76
CA LEU A 29 -4.09 -3.51 -18.76
C LEU A 29 -3.36 -4.28 -19.88
N GLN A 30 -2.87 -3.55 -20.88
CA GLN A 30 -2.15 -4.16 -21.98
C GLN A 30 -0.73 -4.54 -21.56
N LYS A 31 -0.50 -5.85 -21.35
CA LYS A 31 0.79 -6.41 -20.91
C LYS A 31 1.96 -6.04 -21.82
N ASN A 32 1.72 -5.88 -23.12
CA ASN A 32 2.76 -5.53 -24.09
C ASN A 32 3.24 -4.08 -23.87
N LEU A 33 2.30 -3.14 -23.74
CA LEU A 33 2.60 -1.74 -23.45
C LEU A 33 3.29 -1.57 -22.09
N LEU A 34 2.92 -2.36 -21.09
CA LEU A 34 3.60 -2.35 -19.79
C LEU A 34 5.07 -2.79 -19.89
N ARG A 35 5.36 -3.80 -20.72
CA ARG A 35 6.73 -4.31 -20.90
C ARG A 35 7.61 -3.37 -21.72
N GLU A 36 7.02 -2.64 -22.67
CA GLU A 36 7.72 -1.67 -23.52
C GLU A 36 7.94 -0.32 -22.81
N TYR A 37 7.25 -0.09 -21.70
CA TYR A 37 7.36 1.15 -20.95
C TYR A 37 8.72 1.29 -20.26
N SER A 38 9.49 2.27 -20.72
CA SER A 38 10.80 2.58 -20.17
C SER A 38 10.67 3.36 -18.86
N LEU A 39 11.18 2.78 -17.77
CA LEU A 39 11.26 3.42 -16.46
C LEU A 39 12.66 3.96 -16.24
N CYS A 40 12.75 5.23 -15.87
CA CYS A 40 14.02 5.83 -15.47
C CYS A 40 14.31 5.43 -14.01
N ILE A 41 15.24 4.49 -13.83
CA ILE A 41 15.65 4.01 -12.51
C ILE A 41 16.96 4.71 -12.13
N PRO A 42 17.02 5.42 -10.98
CA PRO A 42 18.23 6.10 -10.55
C PRO A 42 19.31 5.11 -10.09
N ASP A 43 20.55 5.60 -9.99
CA ASP A 43 21.70 4.79 -9.57
C ASP A 43 21.53 4.17 -8.18
N ASN A 44 22.26 3.07 -7.95
CA ASN A 44 22.21 2.33 -6.69
C ASN A 44 22.57 3.18 -5.46
N ASP A 45 23.45 4.16 -5.59
CA ASP A 45 23.78 5.08 -4.49
C ASP A 45 22.58 5.92 -4.05
N VAL A 46 21.86 6.49 -5.03
CA VAL A 46 20.65 7.29 -4.78
C VAL A 46 19.55 6.42 -4.19
N LEU A 47 19.38 5.20 -4.72
CA LEU A 47 18.43 4.22 -4.18
C LEU A 47 18.73 3.86 -2.73
N ASN A 48 20.00 3.66 -2.38
CA ASN A 48 20.41 3.34 -1.01
C ASN A 48 20.17 4.50 -0.04
N LYS A 49 20.46 5.73 -0.45
CA LYS A 49 20.17 6.94 0.35
C LYS A 49 18.68 7.10 0.60
N PHE A 50 17.87 6.95 -0.46
CA PHE A 50 16.41 7.00 -0.36
C PHE A 50 15.89 5.90 0.57
N GLU A 51 16.38 4.68 0.41
CA GLU A 51 15.94 3.54 1.21
C GLU A 51 16.22 3.73 2.70
N LYS A 52 17.38 4.29 3.08
CA LYS A 52 17.69 4.59 4.48
C LYS A 52 16.68 5.53 5.14
N ILE A 53 16.17 6.52 4.39
CA ILE A 53 15.20 7.49 4.92
C ILE A 53 13.80 6.87 5.00
N VAL A 54 13.40 6.17 3.95
CA VAL A 54 12.01 5.75 3.75
C VAL A 54 11.70 4.42 4.44
N ARG A 55 12.71 3.57 4.68
CA ARG A 55 12.55 2.27 5.32
C ARG A 55 11.84 2.37 6.66
N ASP A 56 12.31 3.23 7.56
CA ASP A 56 11.78 3.31 8.92
C ASP A 56 10.32 3.78 8.91
N ILE A 57 9.98 4.72 8.03
CA ILE A 57 8.61 5.21 7.85
C ILE A 57 7.69 4.07 7.42
N PHE A 58 8.09 3.27 6.43
CA PHE A 58 7.27 2.14 5.96
C PHE A 58 7.13 1.05 7.01
N VAL A 59 8.17 0.78 7.80
CA VAL A 59 8.11 -0.18 8.91
C VAL A 59 7.14 0.31 9.98
N GLN A 60 7.21 1.58 10.37
CA GLN A 60 6.28 2.15 11.34
C GLN A 60 4.83 2.11 10.84
N GLN A 61 4.59 2.49 9.58
CA GLN A 61 3.25 2.37 8.98
C GLN A 61 2.73 0.93 8.99
N HIS A 62 3.58 -0.04 8.66
CA HIS A 62 3.20 -1.45 8.70
C HIS A 62 2.79 -1.89 10.11
N ASN A 63 3.56 -1.51 11.13
CA ASN A 63 3.29 -1.85 12.52
C ASN A 63 1.96 -1.23 12.98
N LEU A 64 1.74 0.05 12.70
CA LEU A 64 0.49 0.75 13.04
C LEU A 64 -0.73 0.10 12.36
N LEU A 65 -0.60 -0.29 11.08
CA LEU A 65 -1.66 -0.99 10.37
C LEU A 65 -1.96 -2.37 10.98
N ALA A 66 -0.93 -3.09 11.43
CA ALA A 66 -1.10 -4.39 12.09
C ALA A 66 -1.77 -4.24 13.46
N GLU A 67 -1.36 -3.25 14.24
CA GLU A 67 -1.95 -2.93 15.55
C GLU A 67 -3.41 -2.51 15.41
N ASN A 68 -3.72 -1.61 14.48
CA ASN A 68 -5.10 -1.19 14.21
C ASN A 68 -6.01 -2.37 13.85
N ARG A 69 -5.55 -3.28 12.99
CA ARG A 69 -6.31 -4.51 12.66
C ARG A 69 -6.56 -5.38 13.90
N LYS A 70 -5.56 -5.50 14.78
CA LYS A 70 -5.71 -6.26 16.03
C LYS A 70 -6.72 -5.60 16.97
N LEU A 71 -6.65 -4.27 17.13
CA LEU A 71 -7.59 -3.50 17.94
C LEU A 71 -9.01 -3.57 17.38
N GLU A 72 -9.17 -3.50 16.07
CA GLU A 72 -10.46 -3.64 15.39
C GLU A 72 -11.06 -5.03 15.62
N SER A 73 -10.28 -6.09 15.42
CA SER A 73 -10.71 -7.47 15.69
C SER A 73 -11.08 -7.66 17.16
N LEU A 74 -10.31 -7.10 18.09
CA LEU A 74 -10.62 -7.18 19.52
C LEU A 74 -11.91 -6.43 19.86
N LYS A 75 -12.13 -5.25 19.26
CA LYS A 75 -13.36 -4.48 19.40
C LYS A 75 -14.56 -5.29 18.90
N GLU A 76 -14.48 -5.86 17.71
CA GLU A 76 -15.55 -6.68 17.14
C GLU A 76 -15.85 -7.92 17.99
N PHE A 77 -14.83 -8.52 18.59
CA PHE A 77 -14.98 -9.66 19.49
C PHE A 77 -15.62 -9.26 20.84
N LEU A 78 -15.17 -8.17 21.45
CA LEU A 78 -15.63 -7.76 22.78
C LEU A 78 -17.01 -7.08 22.76
N LEU A 79 -17.35 -6.35 21.70
CA LEU A 79 -18.61 -5.63 21.59
C LEU A 79 -19.85 -6.50 21.87
N PRO A 80 -20.04 -7.69 21.26
CA PRO A 80 -21.18 -8.55 21.58
C PRO A 80 -21.16 -9.08 23.02
N LEU A 81 -19.97 -9.37 23.58
CA LEU A 81 -19.83 -9.86 24.95
C LEU A 81 -20.21 -8.80 25.98
N LEU A 82 -19.86 -7.54 25.70
CA LEU A 82 -20.25 -6.37 26.49
C LEU A 82 -21.75 -6.07 26.35
N MET A 83 -22.28 -6.08 25.14
CA MET A 83 -23.71 -5.79 24.87
C MET A 83 -24.64 -6.84 25.50
N ASN A 84 -24.24 -8.10 25.53
CA ASN A 84 -25.00 -9.18 26.14
C ASN A 84 -24.74 -9.33 27.66
N GLY A 85 -23.91 -8.46 28.25
CA GLY A 85 -23.60 -8.47 29.68
C GLY A 85 -22.79 -9.68 30.16
N GLN A 86 -22.16 -10.44 29.26
CA GLN A 86 -21.34 -11.61 29.60
C GLN A 86 -19.97 -11.21 30.14
N VAL A 87 -19.53 -10.00 29.81
CA VAL A 87 -18.30 -9.38 30.32
C VAL A 87 -18.66 -7.96 30.79
N THR A 88 -18.16 -7.58 31.97
CA THR A 88 -18.27 -6.23 32.50
C THR A 88 -16.88 -5.60 32.55
N VAL A 89 -16.80 -4.30 32.25
CA VAL A 89 -15.56 -3.55 32.48
C VAL A 89 -15.49 -3.28 33.99
N GLY A 90 -14.53 -3.90 34.67
CA GLY A 90 -14.29 -3.63 36.09
C GLY A 90 -13.80 -2.20 36.31
N GLU A 91 -14.02 -1.67 37.52
CA GLU A 91 -13.37 -0.42 37.97
C GLU A 91 -11.85 -0.53 38.02
#